data_AF-A0ABD5V2P7-F1
#
_entry.id   AF-A0ABD5V2P7-F1
#
_cell.length_a   1.000
_cell.length_b   1.000
_cell.length_c   1.000
_cell.angle_alpha   90.00
_cell.angle_beta   90.00
_cell.angle_gamma   90.00
#
_symmetry.space_group_name_H-M   'P 1'
#
loop_
_entity.id
_entity.type
_entity.pdbx_description
1 polymer ?
#
loop_
_entity_poly.entity_id
_entity_poly.type
_entity_poly.pdbx_seq_one_letter_code
_entity_poly.pdbx_strand_id
1 'polypeptide(L)' 'MKESLMDIVCCPIDKGELELDVEERDGEEIVSGTLTCTDCGEVYPIEDGIPNLLPPDMREDAVA' A
#
# COMPACT_ATOMS: atom_id res chain seq x y z
N MET A 1 -1.73 8.89 -4.03
CA MET A 1 -2.82 8.16 -3.34
C MET A 1 -3.56 9.10 -2.40
N LYS A 2 -4.91 9.09 -2.41
CA LYS A 2 -5.72 9.84 -1.43
C LYS A 2 -5.84 9.06 -0.13
N GLU A 3 -5.68 9.73 1.01
CA GLU A 3 -5.87 9.13 2.34
C GLU A 3 -7.28 8.53 2.51
N SER A 4 -8.30 9.12 1.87
CA SER A 4 -9.68 8.60 1.89
C SER A 4 -9.86 7.21 1.28
N LEU A 5 -8.86 6.67 0.57
CA LEU A 5 -8.88 5.28 0.10
C LEU A 5 -8.68 4.30 1.25
N MET A 6 -8.01 4.70 2.34
CA MET A 6 -7.78 3.85 3.51
C MET A 6 -9.08 3.40 4.20
N ASP A 7 -10.15 4.18 4.09
CA ASP A 7 -11.47 3.81 4.60
C ASP A 7 -12.12 2.65 3.83
N ILE A 8 -11.62 2.31 2.63
CA ILE A 8 -12.19 1.26 1.77
C ILE A 8 -11.20 0.15 1.40
N VAL A 9 -9.88 0.37 1.56
CA VAL A 9 -8.88 -0.66 1.30
C VAL A 9 -8.62 -1.50 2.55
N CYS A 10 -8.48 -2.80 2.34
CA CYS A 10 -8.14 -3.79 3.36
C CYS A 10 -7.13 -4.77 2.78
N CYS A 11 -6.51 -5.59 3.63
CA CYS A 11 -5.55 -6.57 3.15
C CYS A 11 -6.18 -7.53 2.12
N PRO A 12 -5.60 -7.72 0.93
CA PRO A 12 -6.12 -8.64 -0.08
C PRO A 12 -6.07 -10.12 0.33
N ILE A 13 -5.23 -10.47 1.31
CA ILE A 13 -5.01 -11.85 1.77
C ILE A 13 -6.05 -12.25 2.83
N ASP A 14 -6.16 -11.45 3.88
CA ASP A 14 -6.87 -11.77 5.12
C ASP A 14 -7.94 -10.73 5.48
N LYS A 15 -8.04 -9.63 4.72
CA LYS A 15 -8.95 -8.50 4.96
C LYS A 15 -8.71 -7.78 6.29
N GLY A 16 -7.53 -7.95 6.88
CA GLY A 16 -7.08 -7.22 8.07
C GLY A 16 -6.88 -5.73 7.82
N GLU A 17 -6.57 -5.03 8.91
CA GLU A 17 -6.31 -3.59 8.91
C GLU A 17 -4.93 -3.29 8.29
N LEU A 18 -4.84 -2.21 7.53
CA LEU A 18 -3.60 -1.74 6.89
C LEU A 18 -3.16 -0.43 7.55
N GLU A 19 -1.94 -0.41 8.07
CA GLU A 19 -1.26 0.80 8.53
C GLU A 19 -0.52 1.47 7.37
N LEU A 20 -0.77 2.75 7.13
CA LEU A 20 -0.05 3.55 6.15
C LEU A 20 1.10 4.28 6.82
N ASP A 21 2.28 4.04 6.29
CA ASP A 21 3.48 4.82 6.52
C ASP A 21 3.73 5.72 5.31
N VAL A 22 3.77 7.04 5.51
CA VAL A 22 3.96 8.01 4.42
C VAL A 22 5.39 8.50 4.42
N GLU A 23 6.12 8.17 3.35
CA GLU A 23 7.48 8.66 3.14
C GLU A 23 7.49 10.03 2.46
N GLU A 24 6.67 10.19 1.42
CA GLU A 24 6.57 11.43 0.65
C GLU A 24 5.12 11.76 0.32
N ARG A 25 4.75 13.03 0.52
CA ARG A 25 3.40 13.54 0.28
C ARG A 25 3.45 14.92 -0.36
N ASP A 26 2.67 15.11 -1.41
CA ASP A 26 2.49 16.35 -2.13
C ASP A 26 1.07 16.87 -1.84
N GLY A 27 0.96 17.77 -0.86
CA GLY A 27 -0.32 18.29 -0.39
C GLY A 27 -1.21 17.21 0.24
N GLU A 28 -2.35 16.92 -0.39
CA GLU A 28 -3.32 15.89 0.02
C GLU A 28 -3.08 14.53 -0.68
N GLU A 29 -2.06 14.44 -1.53
CA GLU A 29 -1.72 13.20 -2.23
C GLU A 29 -0.43 12.60 -1.69
N ILE A 30 -0.51 11.34 -1.27
CA ILE A 30 0.66 10.53 -0.92
C ILE A 30 1.38 10.15 -2.22
N VAL A 31 2.65 10.53 -2.35
CA VAL A 31 3.50 10.23 -3.51
C VAL A 31 4.26 8.94 -3.28
N SER A 32 4.83 8.77 -2.09
CA SER A 32 5.60 7.58 -1.72
C SER A 32 5.28 7.15 -0.29
N GLY A 33 5.30 5.86 -0.03
CA GLY A 33 4.98 5.31 1.29
C GLY A 33 4.83 3.81 1.26
N THR A 34 4.33 3.25 2.35
CA THR A 34 4.19 1.80 2.51
C THR A 34 2.93 1.49 3.31
N LEU A 35 2.14 0.51 2.85
CA LEU A 35 1.01 -0.04 3.61
C LEU A 35 1.43 -1.35 4.25
N THR A 36 1.36 -1.46 5.56
CA THR A 36 1.70 -2.69 6.29
C THR A 36 0.45 -3.28 6.92
N CYS A 37 0.17 -4.56 6.68
CA CYS A 37 -0.93 -5.23 7.33
C CYS A 37 -0.57 -5.63 8.76
N THR A 38 -1.43 -5.31 9.73
CA THR A 38 -1.22 -5.65 11.14
C THR A 38 -1.52 -7.11 11.46
N ASP A 39 -2.35 -7.78 10.65
CA ASP A 39 -2.75 -9.17 10.84
C ASP A 39 -1.77 -10.18 10.22
N CYS A 40 -1.39 -10.00 8.95
CA CYS A 40 -0.46 -10.90 8.26
C CYS A 40 0.98 -10.40 8.19
N GLY A 41 1.23 -9.12 8.47
CA GLY A 41 2.56 -8.52 8.37
C GLY A 41 3.02 -8.21 6.95
N GLU A 42 2.14 -8.34 5.95
CA GLU A 42 2.48 -8.08 4.55
C GLU A 42 2.69 -6.58 4.29
N VAL A 43 3.70 -6.28 3.49
CA VAL A 43 4.13 -4.91 3.21
C VAL A 43 3.85 -4.57 1.74
N TYR A 44 3.18 -3.45 1.50
CA TYR A 44 2.73 -2.99 0.20
C TYR A 44 3.28 -1.58 -0.09
N PRO A 45 4.41 -1.45 -0.83
CA PRO A 45 4.93 -0.16 -1.28
C PRO A 45 3.93 0.66 -2.08
N ILE A 46 4.05 1.98 -1.93
CA ILE A 46 3.37 3.02 -2.68
C ILE A 46 4.44 3.78 -3.47
N GLU A 47 4.31 3.80 -4.80
CA GLU A 47 5.22 4.49 -5.70
C GLU A 47 4.40 5.31 -6.70
N ASP A 48 4.82 6.54 -7.01
CA ASP A 48 4.10 7.47 -7.90
C ASP A 48 2.63 7.71 -7.46
N GLY A 49 2.38 7.59 -6.16
CA GLY A 49 1.06 7.67 -5.56
C GLY A 49 0.13 6.50 -5.87
N ILE A 50 0.66 5.38 -6.38
CA ILE A 50 -0.07 4.14 -6.66
C ILE A 50 0.33 3.07 -5.63
N PRO A 51 -0.56 2.67 -4.71
CA PRO A 51 -0.29 1.58 -3.77
C PRO A 51 -0.28 0.22 -4.49
N ASN A 52 0.81 -0.51 -4.39
CA ASN A 52 0.91 -1.85 -4.96
C ASN A 52 0.38 -2.89 -3.95
N LEU A 53 -0.92 -3.16 -4.01
CA LEU A 53 -1.63 -4.16 -3.20
C LEU A 53 -1.58 -5.58 -3.79
N LEU A 54 -0.65 -5.88 -4.70
CA LEU A 54 -0.52 -7.23 -5.22
C LEU A 54 0.20 -8.13 -4.18
N PRO A 55 -0.22 -9.39 -4.02
CA PRO A 55 0.56 -10.35 -3.24
C PRO A 55 2.00 -10.43 -3.74
N PRO A 56 2.99 -10.65 -2.86
CA PRO A 56 4.40 -10.73 -3.23
C PRO A 56 4.65 -11.76 -4.34
N ASP A 57 3.97 -12.92 -4.31
CA ASP A 57 4.01 -13.96 -5.35
C ASP A 57 3.53 -13.49 -6.74
N MET A 58 2.83 -12.34 -6.83
CA MET A 58 2.34 -11.77 -8.10
C MET A 58 2.99 -10.43 -8.43
N ARG A 59 3.95 -9.96 -7.61
CA ARG A 59 4.78 -8.78 -7.91
C ARG A 59 6.01 -9.11 -8.74
N GLU A 60 6.11 -10.33 -9.24
CA GLU A 60 7.08 -10.72 -10.28
C GLU A 60 6.67 -10.12 -11.64
N ASP A 61 6.78 -8.80 -11.80
CA ASP A 61 6.94 -8.12 -13.10
C ASP A 61 7.25 -6.62 -12.91
N ALA A 62 8.32 -6.31 -12.17
CA ALA A 62 8.99 -5.00 -12.25
C ALA A 62 10.52 -5.13 -12.13
N VAL A 63 11.07 -6.31 -12.43
CA VAL A 63 12.50 -6.50 -12.62
C VAL A 63 12.70 -7.10 -14.00
N ALA A 64 12.78 -6.20 -14.98
CA ALA A 64 13.38 -6.46 -16.28
C ALA A 64 14.91 -6.37 -16.19
#